data_AF-A0A971RE21-F1
#
_entry.id   AF-A0A971RE21-F1
#
_cell.length_a   1.000
_cell.length_b   1.000
_cell.length_c   1.000
_cell.angle_alpha   90.00
_cell.angle_beta   90.00
_cell.angle_gamma   90.00
#
_symmetry.space_group_name_H-M   'P 1'
#
loop_
_entity.id
_entity.type
_entity.pdbx_description
1 polymer ?
#
loop_
_entity_poly.entity_id
_entity_poly.type
_entity_poly.pdbx_seq_one_letter_code
_entity_poly.pdbx_strand_id
1 'polypeptide(L)'
;NLPCSGRVDPSMILLALSQGADGVLVVGCQEGECHYKRGTYLGRAKVALLDGVLEQLGIPAARVRFAELGALERGAFPGLVAEMSAALQASLSKAVV
;
A
#
# COMPACT_ATOMS: atom_id res chain seq x y z
N ASN A 1 -15.06 10.37 2.26
CA ASN A 1 -14.10 10.98 1.31
C ASN A 1 -12.70 10.89 1.91
N LEU A 2 -11.72 10.37 1.17
CA LEU A 2 -10.33 10.19 1.61
C LEU A 2 -9.43 11.19 0.86
N PRO A 3 -9.24 12.42 1.37
CA PRO A 3 -8.55 13.48 0.62
C PRO A 3 -7.03 13.32 0.56
N CYS A 4 -6.44 12.41 1.35
CA CYS A 4 -5.00 12.26 1.48
C CYS A 4 -4.63 10.86 1.98
N SER A 5 -3.51 10.32 1.50
CA SER A 5 -2.88 9.10 2.01
C SER A 5 -2.57 9.16 3.51
N GLY A 6 -2.27 10.35 4.05
CA GLY A 6 -2.06 10.54 5.48
C GLY A 6 -3.28 10.25 6.36
N ARG A 7 -4.48 10.19 5.77
CA ARG A 7 -5.72 9.83 6.47
C ARG A 7 -6.05 8.34 6.38
N VAL A 8 -5.28 7.56 5.62
CA VAL A 8 -5.41 6.09 5.61
C VAL A 8 -5.01 5.58 6.98
N ASP A 9 -5.94 4.88 7.62
CA ASP A 9 -5.72 4.23 8.91
C ASP A 9 -5.44 2.73 8.68
N PRO A 10 -4.51 2.10 9.42
CA PRO A 10 -4.25 0.67 9.33
C PRO A 10 -5.50 -0.21 9.45
N SER A 11 -6.50 0.21 10.24
CA SER A 11 -7.78 -0.51 10.35
C SER A 11 -8.53 -0.62 9.03
N MET A 12 -8.42 0.37 8.13
CA MET A 12 -9.04 0.33 6.80
C MET A 12 -8.38 -0.75 5.92
N ILE A 13 -7.06 -0.88 6.02
CA ILE A 13 -6.27 -1.89 5.29
C ILE A 13 -6.63 -3.28 5.82
N LEU A 14 -6.62 -3.46 7.13
CA LEU A 14 -6.97 -4.72 7.79
C LEU A 14 -8.41 -5.16 7.48
N LEU A 15 -9.36 -4.21 7.43
CA LEU A 15 -10.73 -4.49 7.04
C LEU A 15 -10.84 -4.99 5.60
N ALA A 16 -10.10 -4.38 4.66
CA ALA A 16 -10.09 -4.84 3.28
C ALA A 16 -9.52 -6.25 3.16
N LEU A 17 -8.41 -6.54 3.85
CA LEU A 17 -7.80 -7.87 3.87
C LEU A 17 -8.74 -8.91 4.49
N SER A 18 -9.42 -8.57 5.60
CA SER A 18 -10.36 -9.49 6.26
C SER A 18 -11.61 -9.78 5.44
N GLN A 19 -11.96 -8.89 4.50
CA GLN A 19 -13.03 -9.09 3.52
C GLN A 19 -12.59 -9.91 2.29
N GLY A 20 -11.38 -10.44 2.29
CA GLY A 20 -10.88 -11.33 1.24
C GLY A 20 -10.12 -10.62 0.11
N ALA A 21 -9.72 -9.36 0.28
CA ALA A 21 -8.81 -8.72 -0.67
C ALA A 21 -7.44 -9.43 -0.69
N ASP A 22 -6.92 -9.71 -1.88
CA ASP A 22 -5.59 -10.32 -2.04
C ASP A 22 -4.48 -9.39 -1.56
N GLY A 23 -4.66 -8.07 -1.74
CA GLY A 23 -3.77 -7.05 -1.21
C GLY A 23 -4.35 -5.64 -1.29
N VAL A 24 -3.68 -4.69 -0.65
CA VAL A 24 -4.06 -3.26 -0.58
C VAL A 24 -2.90 -2.37 -1.02
N LEU A 25 -3.16 -1.54 -2.04
CA LEU A 25 -2.24 -0.49 -2.50
C LEU A 25 -2.66 0.86 -1.93
N VAL A 26 -1.78 1.50 -1.17
CA VAL A 26 -1.95 2.89 -0.75
C VAL A 26 -1.06 3.77 -1.60
N VAL A 27 -1.64 4.75 -2.31
CA VAL A 27 -0.88 5.69 -3.13
C VAL A 27 -0.91 7.09 -2.51
N GLY A 28 0.27 7.67 -2.30
CA GLY A 28 0.46 9.03 -1.83
C GLY A 28 1.17 9.91 -2.85
N CYS A 29 1.16 11.23 -2.61
CA CYS A 29 2.02 12.16 -3.33
C CYS A 29 3.50 11.79 -3.10
N GLN A 30 4.37 12.10 -4.05
CA GLN A 30 5.81 12.04 -3.84
C GLN A 30 6.24 12.84 -2.59
N GLU A 31 7.20 12.32 -1.83
CA GLU A 31 7.76 13.02 -0.68
C GLU A 31 8.25 14.42 -1.10
N GLY A 32 7.84 15.44 -0.33
CA GLY A 32 8.08 16.85 -0.66
C GLY A 32 6.98 17.52 -1.50
N GLU A 33 6.12 16.75 -2.19
CA GLU A 33 4.98 17.27 -2.97
C GLU A 33 3.65 17.23 -2.21
N CYS A 34 3.66 16.81 -0.94
CA CYS A 34 2.43 16.61 -0.18
C CYS A 34 1.66 17.92 0.03
N HIS A 35 0.43 18.00 -0.50
CA HIS A 35 -0.47 19.14 -0.31
C HIS A 35 -0.73 19.47 1.17
N TYR A 36 -0.86 18.44 2.01
CA TYR A 36 -1.07 18.57 3.45
C TYR A 36 0.25 18.56 4.25
N LYS A 37 1.36 18.90 3.60
CA LYS A 37 2.73 19.02 4.15
C LYS A 37 3.37 17.69 4.56
N ARG A 38 2.69 16.88 5.38
CA ARG A 38 3.25 15.63 5.97
C ARG A 38 2.37 14.40 5.78
N GLY A 39 1.31 14.51 4.99
CA GLY A 39 0.35 13.44 4.77
C GLY A 39 0.98 12.15 4.20
N THR A 40 1.75 12.25 3.10
CA THR A 40 2.46 11.08 2.53
C THR A 40 3.38 10.45 3.57
N TYR A 41 4.25 11.25 4.20
CA TYR A 41 5.19 10.77 5.22
C TYR A 41 4.49 9.96 6.32
N LEU A 42 3.38 10.48 6.87
CA LEU A 42 2.60 9.79 7.91
C LEU A 42 1.91 8.53 7.37
N GLY A 43 1.38 8.57 6.14
CA GLY A 43 0.76 7.42 5.48
C GLY A 43 1.77 6.29 5.28
N ARG A 44 2.95 6.62 4.73
CA ARG A 44 4.04 5.68 4.50
C ARG A 44 4.51 5.03 5.79
N ALA A 45 4.73 5.82 6.84
CA ALA A 45 5.14 5.30 8.15
C ALA A 45 4.11 4.34 8.74
N LYS A 46 2.82 4.68 8.67
CA LYS A 46 1.73 3.81 9.14
C LYS A 46 1.66 2.48 8.37
N VAL A 47 1.80 2.53 7.05
CA VAL A 47 1.79 1.33 6.22
C VAL A 47 3.04 0.47 6.48
N ALA A 48 4.22 1.07 6.62
CA ALA A 48 5.45 0.33 6.94
C ALA A 48 5.38 -0.36 8.31
N LEU A 49 4.81 0.30 9.31
CA LEU A 49 4.59 -0.32 10.63
C LEU A 49 3.60 -1.49 10.55
N LEU A 50 2.50 -1.32 9.80
CA LEU A 50 1.54 -2.40 9.59
C LEU A 50 2.19 -3.59 8.86
N ASP A 51 2.98 -3.34 7.83
CA ASP A 51 3.66 -4.38 7.05
C ASP A 51 4.58 -5.23 7.95
N GLY A 52 5.37 -4.61 8.82
CA GLY A 52 6.20 -5.34 9.79
C GLY A 52 5.39 -6.16 10.80
N VAL A 53 4.21 -5.68 11.21
CA VAL A 53 3.29 -6.47 12.07
C VAL A 53 2.71 -7.65 11.31
N LEU A 54 2.31 -7.47 10.04
CA LEU A 54 1.77 -8.54 9.21
C LEU A 54 2.81 -9.63 8.95
N GLU A 55 4.06 -9.25 8.71
CA GLU A 55 5.18 -10.18 8.55
C GLU A 55 5.37 -11.05 9.80
N GLN A 56 5.30 -10.47 11.00
CA GLN A 56 5.36 -11.22 12.28
C GLN A 56 4.21 -12.20 12.46
N LEU A 57 3.05 -11.92 11.84
CA LEU A 57 1.88 -12.80 11.83
C LEU A 57 1.92 -13.86 10.71
N GLY A 58 3.00 -13.92 9.93
CA GLY A 58 3.13 -14.83 8.79
C GLY A 58 2.29 -14.43 7.57
N ILE A 59 1.77 -13.21 7.55
CA ILE A 59 1.06 -12.66 6.39
C ILE A 59 2.11 -12.06 5.44
N PRO A 60 2.18 -12.49 4.17
CA PRO A 60 3.22 -12.02 3.25
C PRO A 60 3.19 -10.50 3.04
N ALA A 61 4.37 -9.87 3.08
CA ALA A 61 4.55 -8.43 2.85
C ALA A 61 4.03 -7.96 1.47
N ALA A 62 3.90 -8.86 0.49
CA ALA A 62 3.31 -8.56 -0.81
C ALA A 62 1.84 -8.08 -0.73
N ARG A 63 1.14 -8.33 0.39
CA ARG A 63 -0.28 -7.99 0.55
C ARG A 63 -0.55 -6.53 0.88
N VAL A 64 0.44 -5.76 1.35
CA VAL A 64 0.24 -4.33 1.64
C VAL A 64 1.42 -3.55 1.08
N ARG A 65 1.13 -2.53 0.26
CA ARG A 65 2.18 -1.69 -0.32
C ARG A 65 1.80 -0.22 -0.21
N PHE A 66 2.79 0.62 0.12
CA PHE A 66 2.70 2.05 -0.09
C PHE A 66 3.49 2.43 -1.34
N ALA A 67 2.89 3.21 -2.22
CA ALA A 67 3.55 3.78 -3.38
C ALA A 67 3.42 5.30 -3.36
N GLU A 68 4.45 5.96 -3.89
CA GLU A 68 4.48 7.40 -4.08
C GLU A 68 4.36 7.69 -5.57
N LEU A 69 3.59 8.71 -5.91
CA LEU A 69 3.42 9.17 -7.28
C LEU A 69 3.51 10.70 -7.32
N GLY A 70 4.41 11.21 -8.13
CA GLY A 70 4.58 12.64 -8.37
C GLY A 70 3.47 13.22 -9.25
N ALA A 71 3.19 14.51 -9.08
CA ALA A 71 2.11 15.19 -9.83
C ALA A 71 2.31 15.19 -11.36
N LEU A 72 3.56 15.03 -11.82
CA LEU A 72 3.92 15.03 -13.24
C LEU A 72 4.12 13.61 -13.82
N GLU A 73 4.09 12.57 -12.98
CA GLU A 73 4.32 11.17 -13.38
C GLU A 73 3.08 10.53 -14.02
N ARG A 74 2.59 11.17 -15.08
CA ARG A 74 1.45 10.69 -15.85
C ARG A 74 1.79 9.32 -16.45
N GLY A 75 0.89 8.35 -16.26
CA GLY A 75 1.04 7.00 -16.83
C GLY A 75 1.86 6.01 -16.00
N ALA A 76 2.43 6.42 -14.86
CA ALA A 76 3.14 5.49 -13.98
C ALA A 76 2.20 4.62 -13.11
N PHE A 77 0.96 5.08 -12.84
CA PHE A 77 -0.01 4.33 -12.03
C PHE A 77 -0.34 2.92 -12.56
N PRO A 78 -0.59 2.69 -13.87
CA PRO A 78 -0.75 1.33 -14.41
C PRO A 78 0.43 0.40 -14.11
N GLY A 79 1.65 0.92 -14.16
CA GLY A 79 2.86 0.16 -13.82
C GLY A 79 2.86 -0.30 -12.36
N LEU A 80 2.52 0.59 -11.43
CA LEU A 80 2.41 0.26 -10.00
C LEU A 80 1.39 -0.84 -9.72
N VAL A 81 0.24 -0.79 -10.40
CA VAL A 81 -0.80 -1.82 -10.28
C VAL A 81 -0.32 -3.15 -10.85
N ALA A 82 0.33 -3.13 -12.03
CA ALA A 82 0.86 -4.34 -12.65
C ALA A 82 1.94 -5.01 -11.79
N GLU A 83 2.87 -4.22 -11.23
CA GLU A 83 3.89 -4.71 -10.30
C GLU A 83 3.28 -5.38 -9.07
N MET A 84 2.28 -4.72 -8.45
CA MET A 84 1.61 -5.29 -7.28
C MET A 84 0.86 -6.57 -7.63
N SER A 85 0.13 -6.59 -8.75
CA SER A 85 -0.57 -7.79 -9.21
C SER A 85 0.38 -8.96 -9.41
N ALA A 86 1.54 -8.72 -10.03
CA ALA A 86 2.57 -9.74 -10.23
C ALA A 86 3.14 -10.24 -8.88
N ALA A 87 3.43 -9.33 -7.95
CA ALA A 87 3.92 -9.68 -6.61
C ALA A 87 2.91 -10.53 -5.82
N LEU A 88 1.61 -10.20 -5.90
CA LEU A 88 0.54 -10.98 -5.27
C LEU A 88 0.45 -12.39 -5.85
N GLN A 89 0.46 -12.53 -7.19
CA GLN A 89 0.43 -13.83 -7.85
C GLN A 89 1.62 -14.71 -7.46
N ALA A 90 2.82 -14.13 -7.37
CA ALA A 90 4.02 -14.84 -6.95
C ALA A 90 4.01 -15.23 -5.46
N SER A 91 3.32 -14.46 -4.62
CA SER A 91 3.18 -14.75 -3.20
C SER A 91 2.13 -15.82 -2.92
N LEU A 92 1.02 -15.84 -3.66
CA LEU A 92 -0.06 -16.81 -3.48
C LEU A 92 0.35 -18.21 -3.96
N SER A 93 1.13 -18.30 -5.03
CA SER A 93 1.64 -19.59 -5.54
C SER A 93 2.58 -20.31 -4.56
N LYS A 94 3.24 -19.58 -3.65
CA LYS A 94 4.09 -20.15 -2.59
C LYS A 94 3.32 -20.60 -1.35
N ALA A 95 2.11 -20.10 -1.13
CA ALA A 95 1.30 -20.44 0.04
C ALA A 95 0.43 -21.69 -0.16
N VAL A 96 0.36 -22.22 -1.39
CA VAL A 96 -0.48 -23.37 -1.79
C VAL A 96 0.33 -24.67 -1.94
N VAL A 97 1.63 -24.66 -1.61
CA VAL A 97 2.50 -25.86 -1.63
C VAL A 97 2.83 -26.30 -0.22
#